data_AF-A0AA37VSP9-F1
#
_entry.id   AF-A0AA37VSP9-F1
#
_cell.length_a   1.000
_cell.length_b   1.000
_cell.length_c   1.000
_cell.angle_alpha   90.00
_cell.angle_beta   90.00
_cell.angle_gamma   90.00
#
_symmetry.space_group_name_H-M   'P 1'
#
loop_
_entity.id
_entity.type
_entity.pdbx_description
1 polymer ?
#
loop_
_entity_poly.entity_id
_entity_poly.type
_entity_poly.pdbx_seq_one_letter_code
_entity_poly.pdbx_strand_id
1 'polypeptide(L)'
;MSWSRFVAQTEFVWQHPALVTDGEGWQALWFEMEILNALALAEWEQDGSPQDWSHRWREGYEQDARALVPELIALIVCPESSE
;
A
#
# COMPACT_ATOMS: atom_id res chain seq x y z
N MET A 1 1.29 -12.66 -1.97
CA MET A 1 0.45 -11.57 -1.41
C MET A 1 0.02 -10.69 -2.58
N SER A 2 -1.24 -10.26 -2.63
CA SER A 2 -1.71 -9.26 -3.60
C SER A 2 -1.62 -7.86 -3.01
N TRP A 3 -1.41 -6.85 -3.86
CA TRP A 3 -1.38 -5.43 -3.47
C TRP A 3 -2.63 -5.02 -2.68
N SER A 4 -3.82 -5.32 -3.19
CA SER A 4 -5.09 -4.99 -2.54
C SER A 4 -5.19 -5.50 -1.10
N ARG A 5 -4.67 -6.70 -0.82
CA ARG A 5 -4.63 -7.25 0.54
C ARG A 5 -3.66 -6.49 1.42
N PHE A 6 -2.50 -6.10 0.88
CA PHE A 6 -1.53 -5.30 1.61
C PHE A 6 -2.13 -3.95 2.02
N VAL A 7 -2.75 -3.22 1.09
CA VAL A 7 -3.42 -1.93 1.37
C VAL A 7 -4.45 -2.08 2.50
N ALA A 8 -5.36 -3.05 2.39
CA ALA A 8 -6.39 -3.29 3.41
C ALA A 8 -5.80 -3.65 4.79
N GLN A 9 -4.70 -4.41 4.84
CA GLN A 9 -4.04 -4.77 6.10
C GLN A 9 -3.34 -3.58 6.78
N THR A 10 -2.97 -2.57 6.02
CA THR A 10 -2.22 -1.40 6.52
C THR A 10 -3.11 -0.22 6.94
N GLU A 11 -4.41 -0.23 6.66
CA GLU A 11 -5.33 0.91 6.82
C GLU A 11 -5.34 1.52 8.22
N PHE A 12 -5.34 0.68 9.25
CA PHE A 12 -5.51 1.14 10.64
C PHE A 12 -4.25 1.01 11.50
N VAL A 13 -3.09 0.66 10.91
CA VAL A 13 -1.86 0.41 11.66
C VAL A 13 -1.40 1.67 12.42
N TRP A 14 -1.63 2.86 11.87
CA TRP A 14 -1.36 4.15 12.52
C TRP A 14 -2.05 4.35 13.88
N GLN A 15 -3.11 3.60 14.18
CA GLN A 15 -3.78 3.63 15.49
C GLN A 15 -2.95 2.97 16.60
N HIS A 16 -1.85 2.30 16.24
CA HIS A 16 -0.93 1.66 17.17
C HIS A 16 0.37 2.48 17.26
N PRO A 17 0.47 3.45 18.20
CA PRO A 17 1.65 4.31 18.33
C PRO A 17 2.93 3.56 18.74
N ALA A 18 2.80 2.31 19.20
CA ALA A 18 3.94 1.42 19.43
C ALA A 18 4.54 0.85 18.13
N LEU A 19 3.84 0.96 17.00
CA LEU A 19 4.23 0.40 15.71
C LEU A 19 4.55 1.48 14.67
N VAL A 20 3.98 2.68 14.81
CA VAL A 20 4.11 3.77 13.83
C VAL A 20 4.60 5.04 14.51
N THR A 21 5.68 5.63 13.99
CA THR A 21 6.30 6.84 14.54
C THR A 21 5.56 8.13 14.15
N ASP A 22 4.88 8.12 13.01
CA ASP A 22 4.11 9.25 12.48
C ASP A 22 2.77 8.75 11.91
N GLY A 23 1.70 8.93 12.70
CA GLY A 23 0.36 8.47 12.32
C GLY A 23 -0.26 9.28 11.19
N GLU A 24 -0.02 10.60 11.13
CA GLU A 24 -0.55 11.47 10.08
C GLU A 24 0.15 11.17 8.74
N GLY A 25 1.48 11.02 8.77
CA GLY A 25 2.26 10.60 7.60
C GLY A 25 1.83 9.21 7.09
N TRP A 26 1.54 8.27 8.00
CA TRP A 26 1.03 6.95 7.62
C TRP A 26 -0.32 7.06 6.91
N GLN A 27 -1.25 7.85 7.45
CA GLN A 27 -2.56 8.05 6.82
C GLN A 27 -2.44 8.66 5.42
N ALA A 28 -1.55 9.65 5.24
CA ALA A 28 -1.31 10.27 3.94
C ALA A 28 -0.78 9.26 2.91
N LEU A 29 0.26 8.49 3.26
CA LEU A 29 0.83 7.46 2.39
C LEU A 29 -0.17 6.33 2.09
N TRP A 30 -0.91 5.89 3.11
CA TRP A 30 -1.95 4.88 2.92
C TRP A 30 -3.05 5.37 1.97
N PHE A 31 -3.42 6.64 2.04
CA PHE A 31 -4.39 7.21 1.11
C PHE A 31 -3.90 7.19 -0.34
N GLU A 32 -2.63 7.45 -0.59
CA GLU A 32 -2.03 7.30 -1.93
C GLU A 32 -2.08 5.85 -2.42
N MET A 33 -1.77 4.90 -1.53
CA MET A 33 -1.90 3.46 -1.83
C MET A 33 -3.34 3.07 -2.16
N GLU A 34 -4.32 3.63 -1.45
CA GLU A 34 -5.74 3.37 -1.70
C GLU A 34 -6.23 4.00 -3.01
N ILE A 35 -5.74 5.19 -3.39
CA ILE A 35 -5.99 5.75 -4.73
C ILE A 35 -5.49 4.78 -5.80
N LEU A 36 -4.25 4.30 -5.68
CA LEU A 36 -3.67 3.39 -6.65
C LEU A 36 -4.45 2.07 -6.72
N ASN A 37 -4.85 1.53 -5.56
CA ASN A 37 -5.70 0.34 -5.47
C ASN A 37 -7.06 0.55 -6.14
N ALA A 38 -7.73 1.69 -5.90
CA ALA A 38 -9.02 2.02 -6.49
C ALA A 38 -8.95 2.23 -8.01
N LEU A 39 -7.89 2.86 -8.52
CA LEU A 39 -7.66 3.02 -9.96
C LEU A 39 -7.47 1.67 -10.64
N ALA A 40 -6.61 0.81 -10.08
CA ALA A 40 -6.36 -0.52 -10.61
C ALA A 40 -7.63 -1.40 -10.57
N LEU A 41 -8.40 -1.33 -9.47
CA LEU A 41 -9.66 -2.04 -9.34
C LEU A 41 -10.68 -1.59 -10.40
N ALA A 42 -10.82 -0.28 -10.60
CA ALA A 42 -11.74 0.28 -11.58
C ALA A 42 -11.38 -0.15 -13.01
N GLU A 43 -10.10 -0.14 -13.39
CA GLU A 43 -9.67 -0.60 -14.72
C GLU A 43 -9.87 -2.11 -14.88
N TRP A 44 -9.56 -2.90 -13.85
CA TRP A 44 -9.81 -4.34 -13.86
C TRP A 44 -11.31 -4.68 -14.03
N GLU A 45 -12.20 -3.94 -13.38
CA GLU A 45 -13.65 -4.07 -13.55
C GLU A 45 -14.11 -3.65 -14.96
N GLN A 46 -13.53 -2.58 -15.52
CA GLN A 46 -13.81 -2.14 -16.90
C GLN A 46 -13.36 -3.17 -17.95
N ASP A 47 -12.27 -3.89 -17.69
CA ASP A 47 -11.77 -5.00 -18.52
C ASP A 47 -12.62 -6.29 -18.38
N GLY A 48 -13.69 -6.27 -17.57
CA GLY A 48 -14.58 -7.42 -17.36
C GLY A 48 -14.09 -8.39 -16.30
N SER A 49 -13.28 -7.93 -15.34
CA SER A 49 -12.77 -8.71 -14.22
C SER A 49 -12.02 -10.00 -14.63
N PRO A 50 -11.03 -9.93 -15.54
CA PRO A 50 -10.31 -11.11 -16.01
C PRO A 50 -9.56 -11.82 -14.87
N GLN A 51 -9.45 -13.15 -14.98
CA GLN A 51 -8.75 -13.96 -13.98
C GLN A 51 -7.24 -13.67 -13.93
N ASP A 52 -6.63 -13.39 -15.09
CA ASP A 52 -5.25 -12.93 -15.18
C ASP A 52 -5.24 -11.47 -15.67
N TRP A 53 -4.82 -10.59 -14.77
CA TRP A 53 -4.62 -9.17 -15.04
C TRP A 53 -3.19 -8.72 -14.69
N SER A 54 -2.28 -9.68 -14.57
CA SER A 54 -0.92 -9.45 -14.08
C SER A 54 -0.09 -8.55 -15.01
N HIS A 55 -0.28 -8.66 -16.33
CA HIS A 55 0.42 -7.82 -17.30
C HIS A 55 0.04 -6.34 -17.17
N ARG A 56 -1.27 -6.04 -17.15
CA ARG A 56 -1.80 -4.68 -16.97
C ARG A 56 -1.36 -4.08 -15.65
N TRP A 57 -1.43 -4.84 -14.56
CA TRP A 57 -0.92 -4.43 -13.25
C TRP A 57 0.57 -4.03 -13.31
N ARG A 58 1.42 -4.88 -13.91
CA ARG A 58 2.87 -4.63 -13.99
C ARG A 58 3.22 -3.39 -14.80
N GLU A 59 2.52 -3.17 -15.91
CA GLU A 59 2.77 -2.03 -16.78
C GLU A 59 2.23 -0.72 -16.21
N GLY A 60 1.06 -0.74 -15.56
CA GLY A 60 0.34 0.46 -15.16
C GLY A 60 0.54 0.90 -13.71
N TYR A 61 0.87 -0.02 -12.79
CA TYR A 61 0.69 0.22 -11.35
C TYR A 61 1.83 -0.30 -10.46
N GLU A 62 2.53 -1.36 -10.87
CA GLU A 62 3.53 -2.01 -10.00
C GLU A 62 4.67 -1.07 -9.58
N GLN A 63 5.11 -0.18 -10.47
CA GLN A 63 6.21 0.73 -10.17
C GLN A 63 5.83 1.73 -9.07
N ASP A 64 4.67 2.37 -9.18
CA ASP A 64 4.20 3.35 -8.20
C ASP A 64 3.88 2.66 -6.86
N ALA A 65 3.26 1.48 -6.90
CA ALA A 65 3.06 0.64 -5.73
C ALA A 65 4.38 0.31 -5.01
N ARG A 66 5.44 -0.02 -5.75
CA ARG A 66 6.78 -0.29 -5.20
C ARG A 66 7.46 0.95 -4.62
N ALA A 67 7.17 2.14 -5.14
CA ALA A 67 7.72 3.39 -4.63
C ALA A 67 7.12 3.76 -3.26
N LEU A 68 5.82 3.48 -3.05
CA LEU A 68 5.12 3.80 -1.80
C LEU A 68 5.53 2.91 -0.60
N VAL A 69 5.86 1.63 -0.86
CA VAL A 69 6.21 0.67 0.20
C VAL A 69 7.38 1.10 1.10
N PRO A 70 8.55 1.52 0.58
CA PRO A 70 9.66 1.97 1.42
C PRO A 70 9.31 3.22 2.24
N GLU A 71 8.50 4.13 1.70
CA GLU A 71 8.04 5.31 2.43
C GLU A 71 7.16 4.92 3.62
N LEU A 72 6.23 3.97 3.43
CA LEU A 72 5.40 3.45 4.51
C LEU A 72 6.24 2.71 5.57
N ILE A 73 7.21 1.90 5.15
CA ILE A 73 8.11 1.15 6.06
C ILE A 73 8.96 2.10 6.90
N ALA A 74 9.38 3.24 6.35
CA ALA A 74 10.17 4.23 7.09
C ALA A 74 9.42 4.82 8.30
N LEU A 75 8.09 4.70 8.34
CA LEU A 75 7.26 5.14 9.46
C LEU A 75 7.05 4.07 10.53
N ILE A 76 7.55 2.85 10.32
CA ILE A 76 7.47 1.78 11.32
C ILE A 76 8.53 2.02 12.38
N VAL A 77 8.13 1.90 13.65
CA VAL A 77 9.07 1.93 14.78
C VAL A 77 10.08 0.79 14.61
N CYS A 78 11.32 1.14 14.28
CA CYS A 78 12.42 0.19 14.42
C CYS A 78 12.71 0.03 15.91
N PRO A 79 12.64 -1.19 16.48
CA PRO A 79 13.24 -1.41 17.77
C PRO A 79 14.74 -1.15 17.59
N GLU A 80 15.24 -0.06 18.17
CA GLU A 80 16.68 0.09 18.30
C GLU A 80 17.19 -1.20 18.93
N SER A 81 18.16 -1.83 18.27
CA SER A 81 18.91 -2.91 18.90
C SER A 81 19.46 -2.30 20.17
N SER A 82 18.88 -2.67 21.31
CA SER A 82 19.35 -2.24 22.62
C SER A 82 20.85 -2.57 22.68
N GLU A 83 21.68 -1.52 22.66
CA GLU A 83 23.09 -1.63 23.03
C GLU A 83 23.23 -2.04 24.50
#